data_AF-A0A1U8KTN9-F1
#
_entry.id   AF-A0A1U8KTN9-F1
#
_cell.length_a   1.000
_cell.length_b   1.000
_cell.length_c   1.000
_cell.angle_alpha   90.00
_cell.angle_beta   90.00
_cell.angle_gamma   90.00
#
_symmetry.space_group_name_H-M   'P 1'
#
loop_
_entity.id
_entity.type
_entity.pdbx_description
1 polymer ?
#
loop_
_entity_poly.entity_id
_entity_poly.type
_entity_poly.pdbx_seq_one_letter_code
_entity_poly.pdbx_strand_id
1 'polypeptide(L)'
;MNLDRTVADDVESNAPTPVQRTVQANFRPATSVTSTGYPIIRFHDHLQSSRTYLDSHEDSLITACPWKPRIKGEFFHQTTLTIALSVVKSFIHDVKELVSMDPKSLCGLELYNSVLMHYVKASSAYLGKQEYVVDFDITCYKSKDPMAPKLYQDVLEKIEQMALFKYDALPHWGKNQNLVFDGVIKRYKNGGEFLKVKNTNRPLRLFSSEWTNQNFGMTVYFFPRCLLCSKQGLSCRPGKTFTDARVCIKN
;
A
#
# COMPACT_ATOMS: atom_id res chain seq x y z
N MET A 1 -31.21 -38.93 -7.75
CA MET A 1 -30.06 -39.79 -7.43
C MET A 1 -29.23 -39.01 -6.41
N ASN A 2 -29.47 -39.32 -5.14
CA ASN A 2 -28.75 -38.78 -3.99
C ASN A 2 -27.38 -39.44 -3.93
N LEU A 3 -26.36 -38.72 -3.46
CA LEU A 3 -25.17 -39.32 -2.89
C LEU A 3 -24.82 -38.56 -1.61
N ASP A 4 -24.57 -39.37 -0.58
CA ASP A 4 -24.78 -39.15 0.83
C ASP A 4 -23.82 -38.19 1.54
N ARG A 5 -24.37 -37.61 2.63
CA ARG A 5 -23.64 -37.15 3.80
C ARG A 5 -23.40 -38.34 4.73
N THR A 6 -22.14 -38.70 4.98
CA THR A 6 -21.61 -39.18 6.29
C THR A 6 -20.20 -39.72 6.08
N VAL A 7 -19.18 -38.98 6.52
CA VAL A 7 -18.11 -39.46 7.42
C VAL A 7 -17.51 -38.17 8.02
N ALA A 8 -18.11 -37.73 9.12
CA ALA A 8 -17.39 -37.02 10.16
C ALA A 8 -16.94 -38.10 11.16
N ASP A 9 -15.88 -37.79 11.89
CA ASP A 9 -15.27 -38.53 12.99
C ASP A 9 -14.03 -39.36 12.60
N ASP A 10 -12.97 -39.14 13.39
CA ASP A 10 -11.69 -39.86 13.45
C ASP A 10 -10.49 -39.33 12.64
N VAL A 11 -10.05 -38.07 12.88
CA VAL A 11 -8.61 -37.76 13.05
C VAL A 11 -8.43 -36.55 13.98
N GLU A 12 -8.64 -36.73 15.28
CA GLU A 12 -8.22 -35.76 16.31
C GLU A 12 -7.39 -36.48 17.38
N SER A 13 -6.10 -36.67 17.11
CA SER A 13 -5.07 -36.77 18.15
C SER A 13 -3.69 -36.83 17.48
N ASN A 14 -3.00 -35.69 17.41
CA ASN A 14 -1.53 -35.52 17.40
C ASN A 14 -1.15 -34.19 16.70
N ALA A 15 -1.59 -33.08 17.27
CA ALA A 15 -0.99 -31.78 16.96
C ALA A 15 0.31 -31.64 17.76
N PRO A 16 1.49 -31.44 17.14
CA PRO A 16 2.70 -31.13 17.87
C PRO A 16 2.55 -29.78 18.58
N THR A 17 2.94 -29.75 19.86
CA THR A 17 2.96 -28.57 20.73
C THR A 17 3.65 -27.39 20.01
N PRO A 18 3.10 -26.17 20.05
CA PRO A 18 3.76 -25.03 19.43
C PRO A 18 5.04 -24.72 20.19
N VAL A 19 6.18 -25.04 19.60
CA VAL A 19 7.46 -24.49 20.05
C VAL A 19 7.41 -22.99 19.74
N GLN A 20 7.17 -22.18 20.76
CA GLN A 20 7.43 -20.74 20.68
C GLN A 20 8.93 -20.54 20.46
N ARG A 21 9.35 -20.53 19.19
CA ARG A 21 10.63 -19.93 18.83
C ARG A 21 10.46 -18.43 18.95
N THR A 22 10.93 -17.88 20.05
CA THR A 22 11.19 -16.44 20.18
C THR A 22 12.18 -16.07 19.09
N VAL A 23 11.68 -15.50 17.99
CA VAL A 23 12.55 -14.87 16.99
C VAL A 23 13.02 -13.56 17.62
N GLN A 24 14.19 -13.59 18.24
CA GLN A 24 14.91 -12.37 18.59
C GLN A 24 15.30 -11.67 17.28
N ALA A 25 14.52 -10.66 16.90
CA ALA A 25 14.94 -9.71 15.88
C ALA A 25 16.08 -8.87 16.46
N ASN A 26 17.33 -9.30 16.22
CA ASN A 26 18.50 -8.50 16.53
C ASN A 26 18.57 -7.32 15.55
N PHE A 27 17.91 -6.21 15.91
CA PHE A 27 18.03 -4.94 15.21
C PHE A 27 19.39 -4.33 15.53
N ARG A 28 20.33 -4.39 14.57
CA ARG A 28 21.56 -3.58 14.63
C ARG A 28 21.33 -2.29 13.83
N PRO A 29 21.37 -1.10 14.45
CA PRO A 29 21.41 0.15 13.70
C PRO A 29 22.71 0.23 12.88
N ALA A 30 22.71 1.04 11.81
CA ALA A 30 23.86 1.28 10.93
C ALA A 30 25.03 2.02 11.62
N THR A 31 24.90 2.32 12.91
CA THR A 31 25.98 2.79 13.79
C THR A 31 26.12 1.79 14.93
N SER A 32 27.36 1.49 15.32
CA SER A 32 27.75 0.44 16.27
C SER A 32 27.32 0.73 17.72
N VAL A 33 26.02 0.79 17.97
CA VAL A 33 25.46 0.87 19.31
C VAL A 33 24.90 -0.50 19.65
N THR A 34 25.57 -1.17 20.58
CA THR A 34 25.11 -2.40 21.22
C THR A 34 23.72 -2.17 21.83
N SER A 35 22.73 -2.92 21.36
CA SER A 35 21.36 -2.83 21.85
C SER A 35 21.29 -3.35 23.29
N THR A 36 20.91 -2.48 24.23
CA THR A 36 20.73 -2.78 25.65
C THR A 36 19.36 -3.42 25.93
N GLY A 37 18.92 -4.43 25.17
CA GLY A 37 17.71 -5.20 25.48
C GLY A 37 16.36 -4.46 25.56
N TYR A 38 16.34 -3.12 25.47
CA TYR A 38 15.14 -2.29 25.46
C TYR A 38 14.69 -2.03 24.02
N PRO A 39 13.37 -1.93 23.77
CA PRO A 39 12.86 -1.52 22.47
C PRO A 39 13.37 -0.12 22.14
N ILE A 40 14.07 0.01 21.01
CA ILE A 40 14.53 1.31 20.50
C ILE A 40 13.29 2.06 19.99
N ILE A 41 12.86 3.09 20.69
CA ILE A 41 11.80 4.01 20.25
C ILE A 41 12.46 5.21 19.58
N ARG A 42 12.64 5.16 18.26
CA ARG A 42 13.20 6.26 17.43
C ARG A 42 12.50 6.33 16.07
N PHE A 43 12.85 7.33 15.27
CA PHE A 43 12.45 7.37 13.86
C PHE A 43 13.04 6.15 13.12
N HIS A 44 12.16 5.44 12.42
CA HIS A 44 12.47 4.22 11.67
C HIS A 44 12.36 4.46 10.15
N ASP A 45 12.51 5.71 9.72
CA ASP A 45 12.49 6.15 8.32
C ASP A 45 13.61 5.51 7.48
N HIS A 46 14.66 5.01 8.12
CA HIS A 46 15.74 4.23 7.50
C HIS A 46 15.59 2.70 7.68
N LEU A 47 14.45 2.22 8.19
CA LEU A 47 14.27 0.80 8.47
C LEU A 47 13.79 0.07 7.21
N GLN A 48 14.66 -0.80 6.67
CA GLN A 48 14.32 -1.66 5.53
C GLN A 48 13.58 -2.91 6.06
N SER A 49 12.32 -3.08 5.65
CA SER A 49 11.45 -4.19 6.09
C SER A 49 11.85 -5.55 5.52
N SER A 50 12.64 -5.56 4.46
CA SER A 50 13.30 -6.76 3.92
C SER A 50 14.72 -6.84 4.48
N ARG A 51 15.01 -7.85 5.29
CA ARG A 51 16.35 -8.12 5.81
C ARG A 51 17.37 -8.24 4.66
N THR A 52 18.64 -8.01 4.98
CA THR A 52 19.78 -8.45 4.17
C THR A 52 19.74 -9.97 4.02
N TYR A 53 19.07 -10.48 3.00
CA TYR A 53 19.35 -11.83 2.51
C TYR A 53 20.82 -11.82 2.06
N LEU A 54 21.66 -12.64 2.70
CA LEU A 54 23.05 -12.94 2.37
C LEU A 54 23.81 -11.76 1.71
N ASP A 55 24.39 -10.88 2.53
CA ASP A 55 25.51 -10.01 2.10
C ASP A 55 26.83 -10.80 2.04
N SER A 56 26.79 -12.11 1.75
CA SER A 56 28.01 -12.90 1.60
C SER A 56 28.71 -12.43 0.32
N HIS A 57 29.91 -11.87 0.45
CA HIS A 57 30.80 -11.62 -0.68
C HIS A 57 31.14 -12.92 -1.45
N GLU A 58 30.88 -14.09 -0.86
CA GLU A 58 31.28 -15.40 -1.32
C GLU A 58 30.47 -15.95 -2.50
N ASP A 59 29.26 -15.43 -2.77
CA ASP A 59 28.38 -15.96 -3.83
C ASP A 59 28.30 -15.05 -5.07
N SER A 60 29.19 -14.07 -5.21
CA SER A 60 29.18 -13.10 -6.31
C SER A 60 27.84 -12.34 -6.49
N LEU A 61 27.09 -12.11 -5.40
CA LEU A 61 25.77 -11.45 -5.41
C LEU A 61 24.66 -12.27 -6.09
N ILE A 62 24.87 -13.56 -6.36
CA ILE A 62 23.87 -14.43 -7.01
C ILE A 62 22.57 -14.50 -6.17
N THR A 63 22.68 -14.49 -4.84
CA THR A 63 21.51 -14.52 -3.94
C THR A 63 21.00 -13.13 -3.54
N ALA A 64 21.60 -12.06 -4.05
CA ALA A 64 21.31 -10.72 -3.59
C ALA A 64 19.95 -10.23 -4.13
N CYS A 65 19.09 -9.73 -3.25
CA CYS A 65 17.75 -9.29 -3.66
C CYS A 65 17.79 -8.10 -4.63
N PRO A 66 16.93 -8.05 -5.66
CA PRO A 66 16.91 -6.97 -6.66
C PRO A 66 16.80 -5.56 -6.06
N TRP A 67 16.11 -5.42 -4.93
CA TRP A 67 15.91 -4.16 -4.22
C TRP A 67 17.07 -3.76 -3.29
N LYS A 68 18.19 -4.49 -3.27
CA LYS A 68 19.38 -4.08 -2.51
C LYS A 68 19.98 -2.80 -3.11
N PRO A 69 20.34 -1.78 -2.31
CA PRO A 69 20.88 -0.52 -2.82
C PRO A 69 22.13 -0.67 -3.70
N ARG A 70 22.94 -1.71 -3.45
CA ARG A 70 24.18 -2.02 -4.18
C ARG A 70 23.92 -2.63 -5.57
N ILE A 71 22.73 -3.17 -5.80
CA ILE A 71 22.33 -3.74 -7.09
C ILE A 71 21.56 -2.66 -7.86
N LYS A 72 21.85 -2.54 -9.16
CA LYS A 72 21.02 -1.75 -10.08
C LYS A 72 19.79 -2.57 -10.52
N GLY A 73 19.07 -3.11 -9.54
CA GLY A 73 17.90 -3.95 -9.75
C GLY A 73 16.60 -3.17 -9.62
N GLU A 74 15.55 -3.86 -9.18
CA GLU A 74 14.20 -3.32 -9.11
C GLU A 74 14.09 -2.14 -8.15
N PHE A 75 13.57 -1.03 -8.66
CA PHE A 75 13.18 0.14 -7.88
C PHE A 75 11.85 0.68 -8.44
N PHE A 76 10.77 0.38 -7.73
CA PHE A 76 9.41 0.64 -8.19
C PHE A 76 8.57 1.34 -7.13
N HIS A 77 7.44 1.86 -7.58
CA HIS A 77 6.36 2.29 -6.72
C HIS A 77 5.14 1.44 -7.04
N GLN A 78 4.51 0.93 -5.98
CA GLN A 78 3.30 0.14 -6.11
C GLN A 78 2.17 0.91 -5.46
N THR A 79 1.13 1.21 -6.24
CA THR A 79 -0.11 1.80 -5.74
C THR A 79 -1.13 0.69 -5.61
N THR A 80 -1.79 0.58 -4.45
CA THR A 80 -2.77 -0.49 -4.24
C THR A 80 -4.14 0.07 -3.91
N LEU A 81 -5.14 -0.42 -4.61
CA LEU A 81 -6.53 0.03 -4.50
C LEU A 81 -7.42 -1.16 -4.26
N THR A 82 -8.28 -1.07 -3.26
CA THR A 82 -9.28 -2.09 -2.98
C THR A 82 -10.62 -1.64 -3.51
N ILE A 83 -11.22 -2.46 -4.38
CA ILE A 83 -12.52 -2.20 -4.98
C ILE A 83 -13.50 -3.29 -4.56
N ALA A 84 -14.71 -2.91 -4.17
CA ALA A 84 -15.77 -3.87 -3.87
C ALA A 84 -16.13 -4.70 -5.10
N LEU A 85 -16.36 -6.02 -4.91
CA LEU A 85 -16.76 -6.90 -6.01
C LEU A 85 -18.05 -6.43 -6.70
N SER A 86 -18.95 -5.77 -5.97
CA SER A 86 -20.20 -5.22 -6.48
C SER A 86 -20.01 -4.16 -7.57
N VAL A 87 -18.90 -3.43 -7.56
CA VAL A 87 -18.64 -2.30 -8.49
C VAL A 87 -17.40 -2.50 -9.36
N VAL A 88 -16.63 -3.59 -9.15
CA VAL A 88 -15.36 -3.84 -9.85
C VAL A 88 -15.49 -3.87 -11.38
N LYS A 89 -16.60 -4.38 -11.90
CA LYS A 89 -16.87 -4.42 -13.35
C LYS A 89 -16.93 -3.02 -13.94
N SER A 90 -17.64 -2.11 -13.28
CA SER A 90 -17.78 -0.71 -13.70
C SER A 90 -16.44 0.02 -13.61
N PHE A 91 -15.68 -0.22 -12.53
CA PHE A 91 -14.33 0.33 -12.39
C PHE A 91 -13.41 -0.11 -13.54
N ILE A 92 -13.35 -1.40 -13.85
CA ILE A 92 -12.54 -1.92 -14.97
C ILE A 92 -12.99 -1.31 -16.31
N HIS A 93 -14.30 -1.13 -16.52
CA HIS A 93 -14.82 -0.50 -17.73
C HIS A 93 -14.30 0.93 -17.89
N ASP A 94 -14.41 1.76 -16.85
CA ASP A 94 -13.94 3.15 -16.90
C ASP A 94 -12.42 3.25 -17.09
N VAL A 95 -11.65 2.33 -16.50
CA VAL A 95 -10.20 2.27 -16.73
C VAL A 95 -9.90 1.91 -18.19
N LYS A 96 -10.65 0.97 -18.78
CA LYS A 96 -10.49 0.62 -20.21
C LYS A 96 -10.85 1.78 -21.13
N GLU A 97 -11.90 2.52 -20.82
CA GLU A 97 -12.27 3.74 -21.55
C GLU A 97 -11.20 4.83 -21.41
N LEU A 98 -10.58 4.95 -20.23
CA LEU A 98 -9.46 5.86 -20.03
C LEU A 98 -8.27 5.50 -20.94
N VAL A 99 -7.93 4.21 -21.02
CA VAL A 99 -6.78 3.72 -21.81
C VAL A 99 -7.06 3.73 -23.31
N SER A 100 -8.32 3.59 -23.74
CA SER A 100 -8.66 3.59 -25.17
C SER A 100 -8.37 4.93 -25.87
N MET A 101 -8.35 6.04 -25.11
CA MET A 101 -8.03 7.37 -25.65
C MET A 101 -6.52 7.59 -25.88
N ASP A 102 -5.68 6.93 -25.10
CA ASP A 102 -4.23 6.91 -25.28
C ASP A 102 -3.71 5.49 -24.99
N PRO A 103 -3.63 4.61 -25.99
CA PRO A 103 -3.25 3.22 -25.79
C PRO A 103 -1.86 3.02 -25.16
N LYS A 104 -1.00 4.06 -25.17
CA LYS A 104 0.33 4.02 -24.57
C LYS A 104 0.34 4.47 -23.10
N SER A 105 -0.80 4.89 -22.57
CA SER A 105 -0.93 5.50 -21.24
C SER A 105 -0.51 4.60 -20.07
N LEU A 106 -0.40 3.29 -20.29
CA LEU A 106 0.05 2.32 -19.28
C LEU A 106 1.44 1.74 -19.57
N CYS A 107 2.17 2.25 -20.58
CA CYS A 107 3.54 1.78 -20.86
C CYS A 107 4.55 2.11 -19.75
N GLY A 108 4.18 2.90 -18.74
CA GLY A 108 4.99 3.14 -17.53
C GLY A 108 4.84 2.08 -16.44
N LEU A 109 3.93 1.12 -16.62
CA LEU A 109 3.80 -0.02 -15.71
C LEU A 109 4.98 -0.98 -15.87
N GLU A 110 5.37 -1.58 -14.75
CA GLU A 110 6.43 -2.59 -14.72
C GLU A 110 5.97 -3.83 -15.50
N LEU A 111 6.86 -4.47 -16.26
CA LEU A 111 6.51 -5.52 -17.21
C LEU A 111 5.99 -6.79 -16.52
N TYR A 112 6.57 -7.19 -15.38
CA TYR A 112 6.29 -8.47 -14.73
C TYR A 112 5.14 -8.40 -13.71
N ASN A 113 5.03 -7.29 -12.97
CA ASN A 113 4.10 -7.07 -11.87
C ASN A 113 3.12 -5.90 -12.14
N SER A 114 2.97 -5.52 -13.42
CA SER A 114 2.15 -4.42 -13.96
C SER A 114 0.89 -4.11 -13.14
N VAL A 115 -0.19 -4.88 -13.34
CA VAL A 115 -1.42 -4.83 -12.58
C VAL A 115 -1.72 -6.23 -12.06
N LEU A 116 -1.49 -6.43 -10.78
CA LEU A 116 -1.80 -7.68 -10.10
C LEU A 116 -3.14 -7.55 -9.37
N MET A 117 -4.02 -8.54 -9.55
CA MET A 117 -5.36 -8.56 -8.96
C MET A 117 -5.48 -9.69 -7.95
N HIS A 118 -5.86 -9.35 -6.72
CA HIS A 118 -6.07 -10.33 -5.65
C HIS A 118 -7.51 -10.28 -5.15
N TYR A 119 -8.17 -11.44 -5.10
CA TYR A 119 -9.47 -11.56 -4.45
C TYR A 119 -9.27 -11.71 -2.95
N VAL A 120 -9.89 -10.83 -2.17
CA VAL A 120 -9.74 -10.80 -0.71
C VAL A 120 -11.10 -10.99 -0.06
N LYS A 121 -11.16 -11.93 0.89
CA LYS A 121 -12.35 -12.20 1.69
C LYS A 121 -12.59 -11.09 2.70
N ALA A 122 -13.86 -10.85 3.02
CA ALA A 122 -14.25 -9.98 4.12
C ALA A 122 -13.58 -10.37 5.44
N SER A 123 -13.26 -9.38 6.27
CA SER A 123 -12.62 -9.51 7.57
C SER A 123 -13.41 -8.74 8.63
N SER A 124 -13.43 -9.26 9.85
CA SER A 124 -14.01 -8.59 11.02
C SER A 124 -13.10 -7.52 11.63
N ALA A 125 -11.85 -7.37 11.16
CA ALA A 125 -10.93 -6.35 11.66
C ALA A 125 -11.47 -4.93 11.38
N TYR A 126 -11.26 -3.99 12.31
CA TYR A 126 -11.83 -2.64 12.20
C TYR A 126 -11.33 -1.87 10.98
N LEU A 127 -10.04 -2.01 10.65
CA LEU A 127 -9.42 -1.44 9.43
C LEU A 127 -9.27 -2.51 8.32
N GLY A 128 -9.98 -3.62 8.44
CA GLY A 128 -10.02 -4.70 7.46
C GLY A 128 -11.01 -4.43 6.32
N LYS A 129 -10.98 -5.31 5.31
CA LYS A 129 -11.93 -5.28 4.19
C LYS A 129 -13.31 -5.74 4.67
N GLN A 130 -14.35 -4.93 4.48
CA GLN A 130 -15.67 -5.18 5.08
C GLN A 130 -16.57 -6.12 4.26
N GLU A 131 -16.22 -6.33 3.00
CA GLU A 131 -16.91 -7.22 2.07
C GLU A 131 -15.89 -7.97 1.22
N TYR A 132 -16.36 -8.80 0.29
CA TYR A 132 -15.47 -9.40 -0.71
C TYR A 132 -15.03 -8.34 -1.71
N VAL A 133 -13.72 -8.24 -1.91
CA VAL A 133 -13.09 -7.17 -2.67
C VAL A 133 -12.04 -7.71 -3.62
N VAL A 134 -11.62 -6.88 -4.56
CA VAL A 134 -10.43 -7.10 -5.38
C VAL A 134 -9.42 -6.01 -5.04
N ASP A 135 -8.22 -6.42 -4.65
CA ASP A 135 -7.06 -5.54 -4.52
C ASP A 135 -6.35 -5.47 -5.88
N PHE A 136 -6.22 -4.25 -6.41
CA PHE A 136 -5.44 -3.92 -7.59
C PHE A 136 -4.10 -3.36 -7.15
N ASP A 137 -3.05 -4.13 -7.36
CA ASP A 137 -1.66 -3.76 -7.16
C ASP A 137 -1.09 -3.25 -8.49
N ILE A 138 -0.91 -1.93 -8.61
CA ILE A 138 -0.40 -1.26 -9.81
C ILE A 138 1.06 -0.90 -9.58
N THR A 139 1.96 -1.64 -10.23
CA THR A 139 3.41 -1.47 -10.11
C THR A 139 3.93 -0.62 -11.26
N CYS A 140 4.58 0.48 -10.94
CA CYS A 140 5.19 1.39 -11.92
C CYS A 140 6.66 1.61 -11.60
N TYR A 141 7.45 1.81 -12.65
CA TYR A 141 8.85 2.21 -12.48
C TYR A 141 8.92 3.55 -11.73
N LYS A 142 9.82 3.64 -10.75
CA LYS A 142 10.08 4.88 -10.01
C LYS A 142 11.54 5.27 -10.21
N SER A 143 11.79 6.54 -10.52
CA SER A 143 13.15 7.07 -10.53
C SER A 143 13.73 7.14 -9.11
N LYS A 144 15.05 6.93 -8.98
CA LYS A 144 15.78 7.19 -7.72
C LYS A 144 15.82 8.68 -7.39
N ASP A 145 15.68 9.56 -8.38
CA ASP A 145 15.45 10.97 -8.17
C ASP A 145 14.00 11.20 -7.72
N PRO A 146 13.75 11.65 -6.47
CA PRO A 146 12.40 11.90 -5.97
C PRO A 146 11.67 13.04 -6.70
N MET A 147 12.40 13.90 -7.43
CA MET A 147 11.82 15.00 -8.20
C MET A 147 11.42 14.59 -9.61
N ALA A 148 11.95 13.48 -10.13
CA ALA A 148 11.61 12.99 -11.46
C ALA A 148 10.18 12.43 -11.49
N PRO A 149 9.32 12.91 -12.42
CA PRO A 149 7.96 12.42 -12.54
C PRO A 149 7.93 10.96 -13.03
N LYS A 150 6.86 10.25 -12.68
CA LYS A 150 6.60 8.91 -13.24
C LYS A 150 6.16 9.05 -14.71
N LEU A 151 6.50 8.07 -15.54
CA LEU A 151 5.98 8.00 -16.90
C LEU A 151 4.46 7.80 -16.84
N TYR A 152 3.69 8.62 -17.57
CA TYR A 152 2.21 8.65 -17.52
C TYR A 152 1.64 8.81 -16.10
N GLN A 153 2.33 9.60 -15.25
CA GLN A 153 1.90 9.87 -13.89
C GLN A 153 0.46 10.38 -13.79
N ASP A 154 0.06 11.25 -14.71
CA ASP A 154 -1.29 11.82 -14.80
C ASP A 154 -2.37 10.74 -14.96
N VAL A 155 -2.11 9.71 -15.76
CA VAL A 155 -3.04 8.60 -15.97
C VAL A 155 -3.14 7.74 -14.71
N LEU A 156 -2.02 7.40 -14.09
CA LEU A 156 -2.00 6.60 -12.87
C LEU A 156 -2.67 7.32 -11.69
N GLU A 157 -2.40 8.62 -11.51
CA GLU A 157 -3.06 9.47 -10.51
C GLU A 157 -4.56 9.58 -10.76
N LYS A 158 -4.98 9.62 -12.02
CA LYS A 158 -6.39 9.64 -12.38
C LYS A 158 -7.08 8.33 -12.06
N ILE A 159 -6.44 7.18 -12.32
CA ILE A 159 -6.98 5.86 -11.92
C ILE A 159 -7.12 5.79 -10.40
N GLU A 160 -6.09 6.22 -9.65
CA GLU A 160 -6.12 6.26 -8.17
C GLU A 160 -7.25 7.16 -7.65
N GLN A 161 -7.38 8.38 -8.18
CA GLN A 161 -8.44 9.30 -7.77
C GLN A 161 -9.83 8.81 -8.19
N MET A 162 -9.97 8.19 -9.36
CA MET A 162 -11.23 7.60 -9.82
C MET A 162 -11.67 6.47 -8.88
N ALA A 163 -10.76 5.56 -8.54
CA ALA A 163 -11.02 4.50 -7.58
C ALA A 163 -11.50 5.07 -6.24
N LEU A 164 -10.76 6.03 -5.68
CA LEU A 164 -11.04 6.60 -4.36
C LEU A 164 -12.32 7.45 -4.32
N PHE A 165 -12.58 8.28 -5.33
CA PHE A 165 -13.67 9.25 -5.27
C PHE A 165 -14.94 8.78 -5.96
N LYS A 166 -14.85 7.98 -7.04
CA LYS A 166 -16.02 7.46 -7.75
C LYS A 166 -16.48 6.10 -7.20
N TYR A 167 -15.55 5.26 -6.75
CA TYR A 167 -15.82 3.87 -6.35
C TYR A 167 -15.63 3.59 -4.86
N ASP A 168 -15.39 4.62 -4.06
CA ASP A 168 -15.12 4.54 -2.62
C ASP A 168 -14.05 3.51 -2.25
N ALA A 169 -13.01 3.41 -3.09
CA ALA A 169 -11.93 2.45 -2.89
C ALA A 169 -11.22 2.66 -1.55
N LEU A 170 -10.70 1.58 -0.98
CA LEU A 170 -9.81 1.65 0.18
C LEU A 170 -8.34 1.64 -0.30
N PRO A 171 -7.50 2.59 0.15
CA PRO A 171 -6.07 2.52 -0.11
C PRO A 171 -5.40 1.47 0.77
N HIS A 172 -4.25 0.98 0.32
CA HIS A 172 -3.40 0.12 1.14
C HIS A 172 -2.46 0.95 2.01
N TRP A 173 -2.51 0.75 3.33
CA TRP A 173 -1.77 1.52 4.34
C TRP A 173 -0.26 1.66 4.09
N GLY A 174 0.38 0.66 3.48
CA GLY A 174 1.82 0.63 3.24
C GLY A 174 2.28 0.87 1.80
N LYS A 175 1.38 1.14 0.85
CA LYS A 175 1.73 1.20 -0.59
C LYS A 175 1.36 2.53 -1.25
N ASN A 176 0.35 3.24 -0.75
CA ASN A 176 -0.10 4.50 -1.37
C ASN A 176 0.61 5.76 -0.83
N GLN A 177 0.50 6.85 -1.57
CA GLN A 177 1.00 8.17 -1.16
C GLN A 177 0.05 8.86 -0.17
N ASN A 178 0.55 9.83 0.59
CA ASN A 178 -0.20 10.51 1.66
C ASN A 178 -1.55 11.10 1.22
N LEU A 179 -1.66 11.52 -0.05
CA LEU A 179 -2.87 12.13 -0.59
C LEU A 179 -4.13 11.28 -0.39
N VAL A 180 -4.01 9.96 -0.49
CA VAL A 180 -5.17 9.06 -0.43
C VAL A 180 -5.68 8.82 0.99
N PHE A 181 -4.88 9.19 1.99
CA PHE A 181 -5.20 8.95 3.39
C PHE A 181 -6.00 10.09 4.03
N ASP A 182 -6.22 11.19 3.31
CA ASP A 182 -7.08 12.26 3.77
C ASP A 182 -8.51 11.74 4.01
N GLY A 183 -8.99 11.92 5.25
CA GLY A 183 -10.30 11.44 5.69
C GLY A 183 -10.50 9.91 5.63
N VAL A 184 -9.43 9.11 5.44
CA VAL A 184 -9.53 7.68 5.12
C VAL A 184 -10.32 6.87 6.15
N ILE A 185 -10.28 7.25 7.43
CA ILE A 185 -11.02 6.54 8.48
C ILE A 185 -12.52 6.53 8.25
N LYS A 186 -13.06 7.57 7.59
CA LYS A 186 -14.49 7.64 7.25
C LYS A 186 -14.91 6.60 6.22
N ARG A 187 -13.97 6.04 5.46
CA ARG A 187 -14.21 4.97 4.47
C ARG A 187 -14.31 3.60 5.10
N TYR A 188 -13.84 3.44 6.35
CA TYR A 188 -13.99 2.21 7.09
C TYR A 188 -15.29 2.23 7.89
N LYS A 189 -16.17 1.25 7.63
CA LYS A 189 -17.42 1.06 8.39
C LYS A 189 -17.20 1.09 9.91
N ASN A 190 -16.13 0.46 10.37
CA ASN A 190 -15.78 0.38 11.79
C ASN A 190 -14.64 1.33 12.20
N GLY A 191 -14.37 2.37 11.40
CA GLY A 191 -13.32 3.34 11.68
C GLY A 191 -13.50 4.05 13.02
N GLY A 192 -14.74 4.35 13.41
CA GLY A 192 -15.07 4.93 14.72
C GLY A 192 -14.71 4.01 15.90
N GLU A 193 -15.01 2.72 15.80
CA GLU A 193 -14.66 1.73 16.83
C GLU A 193 -13.16 1.54 16.96
N PHE A 194 -12.44 1.55 15.82
CA PHE A 194 -10.97 1.58 15.84
C PHE A 194 -10.45 2.77 16.63
N LEU A 195 -10.99 3.97 16.40
CA LEU A 195 -10.57 5.17 17.12
C LEU A 195 -10.86 5.09 18.62
N LYS A 196 -12.00 4.52 19.02
CA LYS A 196 -12.34 4.29 20.44
C LYS A 196 -11.31 3.36 21.09
N VAL A 197 -11.10 2.18 20.53
CA VAL A 197 -10.13 1.18 21.06
C VAL A 197 -8.73 1.76 21.11
N LYS A 198 -8.32 2.46 20.06
CA LYS A 198 -7.04 3.15 20.02
C LYS A 198 -6.94 4.16 21.15
N ASN A 199 -7.93 5.03 21.35
CA ASN A 199 -7.87 6.08 22.37
C ASN A 199 -7.93 5.54 23.80
N THR A 200 -8.62 4.43 24.05
CA THR A 200 -8.62 3.75 25.35
C THR A 200 -7.24 3.17 25.69
N ASN A 201 -6.54 2.60 24.69
CA ASN A 201 -5.24 1.96 24.88
C ASN A 201 -4.05 2.93 24.73
N ARG A 202 -4.25 4.24 24.97
CA ARG A 202 -3.30 5.33 24.68
C ARG A 202 -2.88 6.20 25.90
N PRO A 203 -2.57 5.67 27.10
CA PRO A 203 -2.18 6.54 28.22
C PRO A 203 -0.93 7.40 27.94
N LEU A 204 0.01 6.94 27.09
CA LEU A 204 1.29 7.61 26.85
C LEU A 204 1.57 8.02 25.38
N ARG A 205 0.61 7.85 24.46
CA ARG A 205 0.77 8.15 23.01
C ARG A 205 2.01 7.53 22.33
N LEU A 206 2.62 6.49 22.89
CA LEU A 206 3.88 5.88 22.40
C LEU A 206 3.83 5.41 20.94
N PHE A 207 2.67 4.94 20.48
CA PHE A 207 2.45 4.47 19.10
C PHE A 207 1.76 5.52 18.22
N SER A 208 2.12 6.79 18.40
CA SER A 208 1.59 7.90 17.62
C SER A 208 2.71 8.64 16.92
N SER A 209 2.42 9.06 15.71
CA SER A 209 3.25 9.94 14.90
C SER A 209 2.38 11.08 14.39
N GLU A 210 3.01 12.12 13.85
CA GLU A 210 2.29 13.19 13.15
C GLU A 210 1.40 12.60 12.04
N TRP A 211 1.97 11.73 11.20
CA TRP A 211 1.26 11.06 10.11
C TRP A 211 0.04 10.25 10.58
N THR A 212 0.18 9.42 11.63
CA THR A 212 -0.98 8.67 12.16
C THR A 212 -2.02 9.61 12.78
N ASN A 213 -1.59 10.72 13.39
CA ASN A 213 -2.52 11.69 13.94
C ASN A 213 -3.32 12.40 12.84
N GLN A 214 -2.68 12.74 11.72
CA GLN A 214 -3.33 13.33 10.54
C GLN A 214 -4.37 12.37 9.94
N ASN A 215 -3.97 11.14 9.61
CA ASN A 215 -4.85 10.17 8.97
C ASN A 215 -6.05 9.75 9.83
N PHE A 216 -5.91 9.85 11.14
CA PHE A 216 -6.96 9.54 12.11
C PHE A 216 -7.74 10.78 12.57
N GLY A 217 -7.59 11.93 11.89
CA GLY A 217 -8.37 13.14 12.12
C GLY A 217 -8.08 13.86 13.43
N MET A 218 -6.93 13.59 14.08
CA MET A 218 -6.49 14.28 15.29
C MET A 218 -5.75 15.59 15.00
N THR A 219 -5.30 15.80 13.76
CA THR A 219 -4.70 17.05 13.27
C THR A 219 -5.17 17.32 11.85
N VAL A 220 -5.51 18.57 11.53
CA VAL A 220 -5.96 18.98 10.19
C VAL A 220 -4.75 19.22 9.31
N TYR A 221 -4.65 18.51 8.19
CA TYR A 221 -3.70 18.80 7.14
C TYR A 221 -4.37 18.59 5.79
N PHE A 222 -4.27 19.59 4.91
CA PHE A 222 -4.76 19.48 3.54
C PHE A 222 -3.62 18.96 2.68
N PHE A 223 -3.77 17.80 2.06
CA PHE A 223 -2.86 17.37 0.99
C PHE A 223 -3.39 17.93 -0.33
N PRO A 224 -2.75 18.96 -0.91
CA PRO A 224 -3.17 19.42 -2.22
C PRO A 224 -3.04 18.28 -3.21
N ARG A 225 -4.11 18.00 -3.96
CA ARG A 225 -4.16 16.95 -5.00
C ARG A 225 -3.07 17.09 -6.08
N CYS A 226 -2.38 18.22 -6.09
CA CYS A 226 -1.35 18.60 -7.06
C CYS A 226 -0.08 19.18 -6.42
N LEU A 227 0.21 18.87 -5.13
CA LEU A 227 1.33 19.48 -4.41
C LEU A 227 2.69 19.32 -5.12
N LEU A 228 2.88 18.24 -5.88
CA LEU A 228 4.11 17.95 -6.60
C LEU A 228 4.18 18.61 -7.99
N CYS A 229 3.07 19.10 -8.55
CA CYS A 229 3.06 19.64 -9.91
C CYS A 229 3.92 20.92 -10.00
N SER A 230 3.75 21.86 -9.08
CA SER A 230 4.48 23.14 -9.08
C SER A 230 5.98 22.95 -8.93
N LYS A 231 6.39 21.97 -8.11
CA LYS A 231 7.80 21.61 -7.90
C LYS A 231 8.45 20.96 -9.12
N GLN A 232 7.64 20.42 -10.03
CA GLN A 232 8.08 19.77 -11.28
C GLN A 232 7.89 20.68 -12.51
N GLY A 233 7.48 21.94 -12.33
CA GLY A 233 7.15 22.85 -13.44
C GLY A 233 5.91 22.44 -14.23
N LEU A 234 5.03 21.62 -13.64
CA LEU A 234 3.79 21.11 -14.25
C LEU A 234 2.59 21.91 -13.73
N SER A 235 1.54 22.02 -14.55
CA SER A 235 0.29 22.68 -14.15
C SER A 235 -0.73 21.66 -13.62
N CYS A 236 -1.45 22.04 -12.56
CA CYS A 236 -2.54 21.24 -12.02
C CYS A 236 -3.82 21.47 -12.84
N ARG A 237 -4.33 20.42 -13.49
CA ARG A 237 -5.51 20.51 -14.37
C ARG A 237 -6.56 19.45 -14.01
N PRO A 238 -7.85 19.69 -14.32
CA PRO A 238 -8.86 18.64 -14.27
C PRO A 238 -8.50 17.48 -15.21
N GLY A 239 -8.82 16.26 -14.83
CA GLY A 239 -8.65 15.08 -15.69
C GLY A 239 -9.61 15.10 -16.88
N LYS A 240 -9.14 14.72 -18.08
CA LYS A 240 -9.93 14.81 -19.34
C LYS A 240 -11.28 14.07 -19.35
N THR A 241 -11.40 12.92 -18.67
CA THR A 241 -12.65 12.12 -18.61
C THR A 241 -13.19 11.91 -17.21
N PHE A 242 -12.38 12.21 -16.19
CA PHE A 242 -12.82 12.26 -14.81
C PHE A 242 -12.40 13.62 -14.28
N THR A 243 -13.27 14.61 -14.48
CA THR A 243 -13.00 16.03 -14.25
C THR A 243 -12.75 16.37 -12.79
N ASP A 244 -13.23 15.50 -11.89
CA ASP A 244 -13.01 15.63 -10.45
C ASP A 244 -11.59 15.23 -10.04
N ALA A 245 -10.88 14.46 -10.88
CA ALA A 245 -9.46 14.23 -10.68
C ALA A 245 -8.66 15.49 -11.00
N ARG A 246 -7.62 15.72 -10.21
CA ARG A 246 -6.63 16.78 -10.43
C ARG A 246 -5.28 16.14 -10.68
N VAL A 247 -4.70 16.40 -11.84
CA VAL A 247 -3.49 15.72 -12.31
C VAL A 247 -2.43 16.74 -12.75
N CYS A 248 -1.15 16.37 -12.62
CA CYS A 248 -0.04 17.18 -13.10
C CYS A 248 0.16 16.99 -14.61
N ILE A 249 0.04 18.07 -15.39
CA ILE A 249 0.21 18.03 -16.85
C ILE A 249 1.31 19.01 -17.26
N LYS A 250 2.16 18.58 -18.21
CA LYS A 250 3.17 19.44 -18.83
C LYS A 250 2.47 20.34 -19.87
N ASN A 251 2.71 21.66 -19.77
CA ASN A 251 2.22 22.60 -20.78
C ASN A 251 2.86 22.35 -22.14
#